data_AF-A0A3V4FH96-F1
#
_entry.id   AF-A0A3V4FH96-F1
#
_cell.length_a   1.000
_cell.length_b   1.000
_cell.length_c   1.000
_cell.angle_alpha   90.00
_cell.angle_beta   90.00
_cell.angle_gamma   90.00
#
_symmetry.space_group_name_H-M   'P 1'
#
loop_
_entity.id
_entity.type
_entity.pdbx_description
1 polymer ?
#
loop_
_entity_poly.entity_id
_entity_poly.type
_entity_poly.pdbx_seq_one_letter_code
_entity_poly.pdbx_strand_id
1 'polypeptide(L)'
;MKTFFLHAEVENDRELLLSVLIEKFQNGLFKHFEIKYIADDDYTRIDISDNVTIEMMQCFISELPDGHRMLQTLATDIDQSDYNWRNKYFAS
;
A
#
# COMPACT_ATOMS: atom_id res chain seq x y z
N MET A 1 -9.68 -8.35 -7.77
CA MET A 1 -8.51 -7.50 -7.47
C MET A 1 -8.62 -7.09 -6.02
N LYS A 2 -7.53 -7.28 -5.24
CA LYS A 2 -7.46 -6.84 -3.86
C LYS A 2 -7.00 -5.39 -3.82
N THR A 3 -7.63 -4.59 -2.97
CA THR A 3 -7.31 -3.16 -2.82
C THR A 3 -6.63 -2.96 -1.48
N PHE A 4 -5.50 -2.27 -1.50
CA PHE A 4 -4.78 -1.82 -0.32
C PHE A 4 -4.80 -0.30 -0.24
N PHE A 5 -4.86 0.20 0.98
CA PHE A 5 -4.83 1.62 1.28
C PHE A 5 -3.74 1.87 2.31
N LEU A 6 -2.92 2.89 2.09
CA LEU A 6 -1.91 3.33 3.04
C LEU A 6 -1.63 4.82 2.87
N HIS A 7 -1.16 5.45 3.93
CA HIS A 7 -0.60 6.79 3.86
C HIS A 7 0.90 6.67 3.61
N ALA A 8 1.33 7.22 2.48
CA ALA A 8 2.73 7.39 2.10
C ALA A 8 2.98 8.90 2.04
N GLU A 9 3.29 9.47 3.22
CA GLU A 9 3.43 10.91 3.50
C GLU A 9 4.45 11.57 2.56
N VAL A 10 5.46 10.80 2.11
CA VAL A 10 6.57 11.29 1.30
C VAL A 10 6.45 10.76 -0.13
N GLU A 11 6.62 11.62 -1.13
CA GLU A 11 6.67 11.22 -2.54
C GLU A 11 7.66 10.06 -2.78
N ASN A 12 8.81 10.12 -2.11
CA ASN A 12 9.84 9.09 -2.13
C ASN A 12 9.35 7.72 -1.62
N ASP A 13 8.47 7.68 -0.61
CA ASP A 13 7.93 6.42 -0.06
C ASP A 13 7.08 5.67 -1.10
N ARG A 14 6.29 6.42 -1.86
CA ARG A 14 5.46 5.86 -2.94
C ARG A 14 6.31 5.37 -4.11
N GLU A 15 7.38 6.08 -4.46
CA GLU A 15 8.33 5.66 -5.49
C GLU A 15 9.10 4.39 -5.11
N LEU A 16 9.53 4.31 -3.85
CA LEU A 16 10.18 3.11 -3.30
C LEU A 16 9.21 1.92 -3.30
N LEU A 17 7.97 2.12 -2.85
CA LEU A 17 6.95 1.07 -2.86
C LEU A 17 6.64 0.62 -4.28
N LEU A 18 6.51 1.56 -5.22
CA LEU A 18 6.33 1.24 -6.64
C LEU A 18 7.49 0.39 -7.16
N SER A 19 8.73 0.73 -6.81
CA SER A 19 9.92 -0.03 -7.23
C SER A 19 9.89 -1.48 -6.72
N VAL A 20 9.52 -1.69 -5.44
CA VAL A 20 9.35 -3.01 -4.86
C VAL A 20 8.22 -3.79 -5.56
N LEU A 21 7.07 -3.16 -5.80
CA LEU A 21 5.95 -3.80 -6.48
C LEU A 21 6.29 -4.16 -7.94
N ILE A 22 7.07 -3.33 -8.64
CA ILE A 22 7.59 -3.64 -9.99
C ILE A 22 8.47 -4.89 -9.95
N GLU A 23 9.40 -4.99 -9.00
CA GLU A 23 10.25 -6.17 -8.85
C GLU A 23 9.42 -7.44 -8.61
N LYS A 24 8.45 -7.38 -7.70
CA LYS A 24 7.58 -8.52 -7.38
C LYS A 24 6.69 -8.92 -8.58
N PHE A 25 6.22 -7.93 -9.34
CA PHE A 25 5.51 -8.14 -10.61
C PHE A 25 6.39 -8.85 -11.65
N GLN A 26 7.64 -8.38 -11.84
CA GLN A 26 8.60 -8.99 -12.77
C GLN A 26 8.97 -10.43 -12.39
N ASN A 27 9.01 -10.73 -11.09
CA ASN A 27 9.23 -12.08 -10.56
C ASN A 27 7.97 -12.98 -10.64
N GLY A 28 6.85 -12.47 -11.15
CA GLY A 28 5.63 -13.25 -11.38
C GLY A 28 4.79 -13.51 -10.14
N LEU A 29 5.00 -12.79 -9.02
CA LEU A 29 4.20 -12.95 -7.81
C LEU A 29 2.74 -12.53 -8.00
N PHE A 30 2.49 -11.59 -8.92
CA PHE A 30 1.15 -11.17 -9.33
C PHE A 30 1.17 -10.71 -10.78
N LYS A 31 -0.02 -10.73 -11.41
CA LYS A 31 -0.16 -10.49 -12.86
C LYS A 31 -0.57 -9.07 -13.22
N HIS A 32 -1.03 -8.30 -12.24
CA HIS A 32 -1.50 -6.94 -12.45
C HIS A 32 -1.41 -6.18 -11.14
N PHE A 33 -1.03 -4.90 -11.24
CA PHE A 33 -1.13 -3.94 -10.17
C PHE A 33 -1.29 -2.52 -10.72
N GLU A 34 -1.93 -1.66 -9.95
CA GLU A 34 -2.05 -0.23 -10.17
C GLU A 34 -1.80 0.49 -8.83
N ILE A 35 -1.07 1.59 -8.86
CA ILE A 35 -0.87 2.47 -7.71
C ILE A 35 -1.41 3.86 -8.05
N LYS A 36 -2.25 4.40 -7.20
CA LYS A 36 -2.89 5.70 -7.39
C LYS A 36 -2.84 6.51 -6.11
N TYR A 37 -2.27 7.70 -6.19
CA TYR A 37 -2.36 8.68 -5.12
C TYR A 37 -3.70 9.43 -5.19
N ILE A 38 -4.39 9.52 -4.06
CA ILE A 38 -5.66 10.23 -3.87
C ILE A 38 -5.36 11.49 -3.07
N ALA A 39 -5.19 12.61 -3.77
CA ALA A 39 -4.74 13.87 -3.19
C ALA A 39 -5.76 14.49 -2.21
N ASP A 40 -7.07 14.31 -2.47
CA ASP A 40 -8.14 14.93 -1.67
C ASP A 40 -8.12 14.45 -0.21
N ASP A 41 -7.79 13.17 -0.01
CA ASP A 41 -7.77 12.51 1.30
C ASP A 41 -6.36 12.09 1.74
N ASP A 42 -5.36 12.45 0.94
CA ASP A 42 -3.93 12.24 1.19
C ASP A 42 -3.57 10.79 1.51
N TYR A 43 -3.92 9.87 0.59
CA TYR A 43 -3.53 8.47 0.71
C TYR A 43 -3.23 7.81 -0.62
N THR A 44 -2.57 6.66 -0.58
CA THR A 44 -2.27 5.84 -1.74
C THR A 44 -3.17 4.62 -1.76
N ARG A 45 -3.85 4.41 -2.89
CA ARG A 45 -4.59 3.21 -3.23
C ARG A 45 -3.71 2.31 -4.09
N ILE A 46 -3.68 1.03 -3.78
CA ILE A 46 -2.96 0.01 -4.54
C ILE A 46 -3.95 -1.09 -4.89
N ASP A 47 -4.28 -1.22 -6.16
CA ASP A 47 -5.06 -2.35 -6.65
C ASP A 47 -4.11 -3.41 -7.18
N ILE A 48 -4.26 -4.66 -6.74
CA ILE A 48 -3.35 -5.75 -7.12
C ILE A 48 -4.15 -7.05 -7.32
N SER A 49 -3.63 -7.99 -8.12
CA SER A 49 -4.36 -9.25 -8.36
C SER A 49 -4.61 -10.03 -7.06
N ASP A 50 -5.72 -10.77 -6.99
CA ASP A 50 -6.29 -11.38 -5.75
C ASP A 50 -5.40 -12.39 -5.00
N ASN A 51 -4.21 -12.69 -5.53
CA ASN A 51 -3.26 -13.62 -4.91
C ASN A 51 -2.33 -12.95 -3.88
N VAL A 52 -2.39 -11.63 -3.72
CA VAL A 52 -1.56 -10.90 -2.74
C VAL A 52 -2.33 -10.75 -1.43
N THR A 53 -1.84 -11.38 -0.36
CA THR A 53 -2.43 -11.24 0.99
C THR A 53 -1.97 -9.98 1.70
N ILE A 54 -2.58 -9.65 2.85
CA ILE A 54 -2.12 -8.52 3.67
C ILE A 54 -0.72 -8.76 4.22
N GLU A 55 -0.41 -9.99 4.62
CA GLU A 55 0.91 -10.38 5.13
C GLU A 55 1.97 -10.22 4.04
N MET A 56 1.65 -10.58 2.79
CA MET A 56 2.55 -10.34 1.66
C MET A 56 2.81 -8.85 1.44
N MET A 57 1.75 -8.02 1.48
CA MET A 57 1.90 -6.57 1.35
C MET A 57 2.71 -5.98 2.52
N GLN A 58 2.51 -6.47 3.73
CA GLN A 58 3.31 -6.09 4.90
C GLN A 58 4.79 -6.46 4.70
N CYS A 59 5.09 -7.63 4.15
CA CYS A 59 6.45 -8.01 3.80
C CYS A 59 7.06 -7.07 2.75
N PHE A 60 6.32 -6.75 1.68
CA PHE A 60 6.80 -5.83 0.64
C PHE A 60 7.11 -4.43 1.22
N ILE A 61 6.22 -3.90 2.07
CA ILE A 61 6.41 -2.61 2.72
C ILE A 61 7.60 -2.66 3.70
N SER A 62 7.84 -3.80 4.36
CA SER A 62 8.96 -3.97 5.30
C SER A 62 10.34 -3.96 4.62
N GLU A 63 10.40 -4.07 3.28
CA GLU A 63 11.65 -3.91 2.51
C GLU A 63 12.09 -2.42 2.42
N LEU A 64 11.20 -1.47 2.76
CA LEU A 64 11.46 -0.04 2.66
C LEU A 64 12.10 0.50 3.95
N PRO A 65 13.09 1.42 3.87
CA PRO A 65 13.75 2.00 5.05
C PRO A 65 12.80 2.61 6.10
N ASP A 66 11.71 3.23 5.66
CA ASP A 66 10.68 3.85 6.52
C ASP A 66 9.29 3.18 6.37
N GLY A 67 9.26 1.92 5.92
CA GLY A 67 8.03 1.15 5.69
C GLY A 67 7.10 1.04 6.90
N HIS A 68 7.65 1.14 8.12
CA HIS A 68 6.87 1.08 9.35
C HIS A 68 5.73 2.12 9.42
N ARG A 69 5.90 3.31 8.83
CA ARG A 69 4.85 4.36 8.79
C ARG A 69 3.69 3.96 7.87
N MET A 70 4.02 3.35 6.73
CA MET A 70 3.03 2.79 5.81
C MET A 70 2.31 1.60 6.43
N LEU A 71 3.02 0.75 7.19
CA LEU A 71 2.42 -0.39 7.91
C LEU A 71 1.37 0.06 8.94
N GLN A 72 1.63 1.13 9.69
CA GLN A 72 0.68 1.68 10.68
C GLN A 72 -0.64 2.15 10.07
N THR A 73 -0.61 2.52 8.79
CA THR A 73 -1.78 3.04 8.08
C THR A 73 -2.32 2.05 7.05
N LEU A 74 -1.70 0.87 6.92
CA LEU A 74 -2.09 -0.15 5.96
C LEU A 74 -3.49 -0.68 6.27
N ALA A 75 -4.30 -0.81 5.22
CA ALA A 75 -5.61 -1.38 5.28
C ALA A 75 -5.94 -2.12 3.99
N THR A 76 -6.84 -3.09 4.11
CA THR A 76 -7.44 -3.82 3.00
C THR A 76 -8.81 -4.33 3.46
N ASP A 77 -9.59 -4.90 2.54
CA ASP A 77 -10.92 -5.46 2.82
C ASP A 77 -11.88 -4.46 3.49
N ILE A 78 -11.77 -3.18 3.12
CA ILE A 78 -12.65 -2.06 3.51
C ILE A 78 -13.06 -1.27 2.28
N ASP A 79 -14.19 -0.56 2.36
CA ASP A 79 -14.57 0.39 1.32
C ASP A 79 -13.63 1.60 1.30
N GLN A 80 -13.39 2.13 0.10
CA GLN A 80 -12.53 3.30 -0.07
C GLN A 80 -13.03 4.51 0.75
N SER A 81 -14.35 4.71 0.85
CA SER A 81 -14.96 5.78 1.63
C SER A 81 -14.71 5.67 3.14
N ASP A 82 -14.36 4.48 3.61
CA ASP A 82 -14.14 4.20 5.03
C ASP A 82 -12.66 4.32 5.41
N TYR A 83 -11.77 4.49 4.43
CA TYR A 83 -10.35 4.61 4.68
C TYR A 83 -10.01 6.00 5.25
N ASN A 84 -9.54 6.02 6.50
CA ASN A 84 -9.00 7.21 7.14
C ASN A 84 -7.67 6.87 7.81
N TRP A 85 -6.58 7.30 7.19
CA TRP A 85 -5.24 7.01 7.67
C TRP A 85 -4.92 7.65 9.03
N ARG A 86 -5.47 8.84 9.31
CA ARG A 86 -5.24 9.54 10.60
C ARG A 86 -5.78 8.72 11.76
N ASN A 87 -7.01 8.21 11.62
CA ASN A 87 -7.62 7.35 12.63
C ASN A 87 -6.77 6.09 12.89
N LYS A 88 -6.20 5.50 11.83
CA LYS A 88 -5.33 4.32 11.94
C LYS A 88 -4.00 4.66 12.61
N TYR A 89 -3.37 5.76 12.21
CA TYR A 89 -2.11 6.22 12.77
C TYR A 89 -2.20 6.48 14.28
N PHE A 90 -3.27 7.15 14.73
CA PHE A 90 -3.47 7.45 16.16
C PHE A 90 -4.07 6.31 16.98
N ALA A 91 -4.54 5.23 16.35
CA ALA A 91 -5.03 4.04 17.04
C ALA A 91 -3.96 2.96 17.28
N SER A 92 -2.77 3.14 16.69
CA SER A 92 -1.64 2.19 16.72
C SER A 92 -0.68 2.45 17.87
#